data_AF-A0A6J0H9C7-F1
#
_entry.id   AF-A0A6J0H9C7-F1
#
_cell.length_a   1.000
_cell.length_b   1.000
_cell.length_c   1.000
_cell.angle_alpha   90.00
_cell.angle_beta   90.00
_cell.angle_gamma   90.00
#
_symmetry.space_group_name_H-M   'P 1'
#
loop_
_entity.id
_entity.type
_entity.pdbx_description
1 polymer ?
#
loop_
_entity_poly.entity_id
_entity_poly.type
_entity_poly.pdbx_seq_one_letter_code
_entity_poly.pdbx_strand_id
1 'polypeptide(L)'
;MMAAARLALLLLGCMGLLQPAAGRYISYCPNGWSYYKLNCFKYFPDVRTWDEAESQCQAIQDGAHLAWVEDQREAITLKKAISYYQRVQPVWLGLHYSEESQDWKWTGGDKYSTASGLSGNGASPGKCAMLTHQSSFSLWSSANCTQKHHYICKFTPLH
;
A
#
# COMPACT_ATOMS: atom_id res chain seq x y z
N MET A 1 34.20 -50.83 35.07
CA MET A 1 32.98 -50.04 34.81
C MET A 1 33.34 -48.70 34.17
N MET A 2 33.74 -48.67 32.89
CA MET A 2 33.91 -47.42 32.14
C MET A 2 33.69 -47.73 30.66
N ALA A 3 32.44 -47.76 30.21
CA ALA A 3 32.10 -47.73 28.79
C ALA A 3 30.58 -47.52 28.62
N ALA A 4 30.03 -46.38 29.04
CA ALA A 4 28.64 -46.05 28.72
C ALA A 4 28.32 -44.55 28.74
N ALA A 5 29.31 -43.66 28.75
CA ALA A 5 29.06 -42.22 28.95
C ALA A 5 29.43 -41.35 27.73
N ARG A 6 29.57 -41.92 26.53
CA ARG A 6 29.92 -41.14 25.32
C ARG A 6 29.02 -41.32 24.10
N LEU A 7 27.91 -42.06 24.21
CA LEU A 7 26.96 -42.28 23.10
C LEU A 7 25.61 -41.59 23.29
N ALA A 8 25.30 -41.07 24.48
CA ALA A 8 24.01 -40.42 24.74
C ALA A 8 23.94 -38.93 24.34
N LEU A 9 25.07 -38.27 24.10
CA LEU A 9 25.12 -36.83 23.81
C LEU A 9 25.03 -36.47 22.31
N LEU A 10 25.12 -37.45 21.40
CA LEU A 10 25.02 -37.20 19.96
C LEU A 10 23.60 -37.31 19.39
N LEU A 11 22.63 -37.83 20.16
CA LEU A 11 21.24 -37.94 19.72
C LEU A 11 20.35 -36.76 20.14
N LEU A 12 20.79 -35.93 21.08
CA LEU A 12 20.07 -34.71 21.49
C LEU A 12 20.34 -33.51 20.57
N GLY A 13 21.25 -33.64 19.59
CA GLY A 13 21.69 -32.54 18.73
C GLY A 13 20.84 -32.27 17.48
N CYS A 14 19.85 -33.11 17.14
CA CYS A 14 19.11 -33.00 15.87
C CYS A 14 17.65 -32.53 16.00
N MET A 15 17.13 -32.30 17.22
CA MET A 15 15.74 -31.83 17.39
C MET A 15 15.59 -30.30 17.36
N GLY A 16 16.68 -29.54 17.21
CA GLY A 16 16.71 -28.10 17.45
C GLY A 16 16.61 -27.17 16.24
N LEU A 17 16.61 -27.64 14.99
CA LEU A 17 16.73 -26.74 13.83
C LEU A 17 15.79 -27.03 12.65
N LEU A 18 14.73 -27.80 12.83
CA LEU A 18 13.59 -27.75 11.92
C LEU A 18 12.66 -26.62 12.40
N GLN A 19 13.12 -25.37 12.29
CA GLN A 19 12.16 -24.28 12.17
C GLN A 19 11.40 -24.56 10.88
N PRO A 20 10.06 -24.71 10.90
CA PRO A 20 9.31 -24.64 9.66
C PRO A 20 9.71 -23.31 9.04
N ALA A 21 10.22 -23.34 7.81
CA ALA A 21 10.32 -22.11 7.02
C ALA A 21 8.94 -21.47 7.14
N ALA A 22 8.85 -20.30 7.77
CA ALA A 22 7.59 -19.60 7.93
C ALA A 22 7.08 -19.35 6.51
N GLY A 23 6.21 -20.25 6.05
CA GLY A 23 5.71 -20.23 4.69
C GLY A 23 4.88 -18.98 4.58
N ARG A 24 5.27 -18.05 3.70
CA ARG A 24 4.49 -16.83 3.53
C ARG A 24 3.12 -17.22 3.02
N TYR A 25 2.06 -16.94 3.77
CA TYR A 25 0.69 -17.21 3.34
C TYR A 25 -0.12 -15.91 3.29
N ILE A 26 -1.06 -15.86 2.35
CA ILE A 26 -1.91 -14.70 2.11
C ILE A 26 -3.14 -14.83 3.00
N SER A 27 -3.40 -13.83 3.84
CA SER A 27 -4.60 -13.77 4.66
C SER A 27 -5.71 -12.94 4.00
N TYR A 28 -6.94 -13.06 4.52
CA TYR A 28 -8.07 -12.27 4.04
C TYR A 28 -7.97 -10.82 4.50
N CYS A 29 -8.54 -9.90 3.74
CA CYS A 29 -8.61 -8.50 4.14
C CYS A 29 -9.41 -8.33 5.45
N PRO A 30 -8.96 -7.49 6.39
CA PRO A 30 -9.69 -7.21 7.61
C PRO A 30 -11.07 -6.60 7.33
N ASN A 31 -11.97 -6.68 8.31
CA ASN A 31 -13.30 -6.11 8.19
C ASN A 31 -13.27 -4.62 7.82
N GLY A 32 -14.10 -4.25 6.84
CA GLY A 32 -14.19 -2.87 6.33
C GLY A 32 -13.11 -2.48 5.31
N TRP A 33 -12.24 -3.41 4.90
CA TRP A 33 -11.35 -3.24 3.76
C TRP A 33 -11.97 -3.86 2.50
N SER A 34 -11.85 -3.16 1.38
CA SER A 34 -12.13 -3.71 0.05
C SER A 34 -10.93 -4.52 -0.43
N TYR A 35 -11.11 -5.43 -1.40
CA TYR A 35 -10.01 -6.22 -1.95
C TYR A 35 -9.98 -6.20 -3.48
N TYR A 36 -8.78 -6.26 -4.03
CA TYR A 36 -8.53 -6.54 -5.45
C TYR A 36 -7.30 -7.43 -5.56
N LYS A 37 -7.46 -8.60 -6.19
CA LYS A 37 -6.43 -9.67 -6.20
C LYS A 37 -5.95 -9.97 -4.78
N LEU A 38 -4.67 -9.69 -4.50
CA LEU A 38 -4.00 -9.97 -3.23
C LEU A 38 -3.89 -8.71 -2.35
N ASN A 39 -4.53 -7.60 -2.75
CA ASN A 39 -4.39 -6.33 -2.07
C ASN A 39 -5.68 -5.92 -1.38
N CYS A 40 -5.53 -5.29 -0.22
CA CYS A 40 -6.60 -4.73 0.58
C CYS A 40 -6.54 -3.20 0.51
N PHE A 41 -7.69 -2.54 0.40
CA PHE A 41 -7.79 -1.08 0.29
C PHE A 41 -8.86 -0.52 1.21
N LYS A 42 -8.65 0.67 1.77
CA LYS A 42 -9.64 1.33 2.61
C LYS A 42 -9.58 2.84 2.48
N TYR A 43 -10.74 3.44 2.24
CA TYR A 43 -10.94 4.88 2.22
C TYR A 43 -11.07 5.42 3.64
N PHE A 44 -10.44 6.55 3.91
CA PHE A 44 -10.48 7.25 5.18
C PHE A 44 -11.10 8.65 4.98
N PRO A 45 -12.18 8.98 5.71
CA PRO A 45 -12.85 10.27 5.60
C PRO A 45 -12.14 11.40 6.37
N ASP A 46 -11.10 11.11 7.14
CA ASP A 46 -10.32 12.17 7.80
C ASP A 46 -9.48 12.94 6.78
N VAL A 47 -9.31 14.25 6.99
CA VAL A 47 -8.48 15.09 6.11
C VAL A 47 -7.08 15.26 6.69
N ARG A 48 -6.06 14.91 5.91
CA ARG A 48 -4.66 14.89 6.34
C ARG A 48 -3.77 15.44 5.23
N THR A 49 -2.62 15.99 5.61
CA THR A 49 -1.53 16.21 4.64
C THR A 49 -1.08 14.88 4.06
N TRP A 50 -0.38 14.91 2.92
CA TRP A 50 0.04 13.66 2.27
C TRP A 50 0.93 12.81 3.19
N ASP A 51 1.91 13.44 3.86
CA ASP A 51 2.82 12.75 4.80
C ASP A 51 2.10 12.22 6.04
N GLU A 52 1.14 12.98 6.59
CA GLU A 52 0.29 12.52 7.69
C GLU A 52 -0.56 11.31 7.26
N ALA A 53 -1.14 11.34 6.06
CA ALA A 53 -1.97 10.27 5.55
C ALA A 53 -1.16 8.98 5.33
N GLU A 54 0.04 9.11 4.77
CA GLU A 54 1.00 8.01 4.62
C GLU A 54 1.37 7.40 5.98
N SER A 55 1.73 8.24 6.95
CA SER A 55 2.05 7.80 8.31
C SER A 55 0.86 7.09 8.97
N GLN A 56 -0.37 7.57 8.75
CA GLN A 56 -1.57 6.90 9.24
C GLN A 56 -1.78 5.53 8.58
N CYS A 57 -1.58 5.41 7.26
CA CYS A 57 -1.66 4.13 6.57
C CYS A 57 -0.66 3.12 7.16
N GLN A 58 0.58 3.53 7.40
CA GLN A 58 1.60 2.67 8.01
C GLN A 58 1.28 2.26 9.44
N ALA A 59 0.60 3.12 10.21
CA ALA A 59 0.26 2.85 11.60
C ALA A 59 -0.96 1.92 11.78
N ILE A 60 -1.92 1.93 10.85
CA ILE A 60 -3.15 1.13 10.99
C ILE A 60 -2.97 -0.34 10.65
N GLN A 61 -1.96 -0.68 9.85
CA GLN A 61 -1.72 -2.03 9.38
C GLN A 61 -0.27 -2.17 8.88
N ASP A 62 0.40 -3.24 9.29
CA ASP A 62 1.77 -3.52 8.84
C ASP A 62 1.83 -3.65 7.31
N GLY A 63 2.78 -2.93 6.70
CA GLY A 63 2.96 -2.88 5.25
C GLY A 63 1.90 -2.08 4.49
N ALA A 64 1.04 -1.34 5.20
CA ALA A 64 0.10 -0.43 4.55
C ALA A 64 0.71 0.93 4.26
N HIS A 65 0.34 1.45 3.10
CA HIS A 65 0.78 2.71 2.57
C HIS A 65 -0.41 3.42 1.93
N LEU A 66 -0.29 4.70 1.58
CA LEU A 66 -1.20 5.31 0.62
C LEU A 66 -1.25 4.46 -0.65
N ALA A 67 -2.41 4.34 -1.27
CA ALA A 67 -2.62 3.33 -2.29
C ALA A 67 -1.75 3.54 -3.53
N TRP A 68 -1.00 2.51 -3.91
CA TRP A 68 -0.37 2.39 -5.23
C TRP A 68 -1.26 1.61 -6.20
N VAL A 69 -1.06 1.81 -7.50
CA VAL A 69 -1.86 1.15 -8.54
C VAL A 69 -0.96 0.42 -9.53
N GLU A 70 -1.19 -0.87 -9.69
CA GLU A 70 -0.36 -1.77 -10.50
C GLU A 70 -0.97 -2.01 -11.88
N ASP A 71 -2.30 -1.99 -12.00
CA ASP A 71 -2.98 -2.24 -13.27
C ASP A 71 -4.33 -1.52 -13.41
N GLN A 72 -4.84 -1.50 -14.64
CA GLN A 72 -6.07 -0.80 -15.01
C GLN A 72 -7.32 -1.31 -14.25
N ARG A 73 -7.40 -2.60 -13.94
CA ARG A 73 -8.55 -3.15 -13.20
C ARG A 73 -8.49 -2.76 -11.73
N GLU A 74 -7.29 -2.64 -11.17
CA GLU A 74 -7.09 -2.07 -9.86
C GLU A 74 -7.51 -0.59 -9.81
N ALA A 75 -7.10 0.23 -10.80
CA ALA A 75 -7.52 1.63 -10.90
C ALA A 75 -9.05 1.79 -10.89
N ILE A 76 -9.77 0.93 -11.62
CA ILE A 76 -11.24 0.91 -11.63
C ILE A 76 -11.80 0.54 -10.24
N THR A 77 -11.21 -0.44 -9.57
CA THR A 77 -11.63 -0.87 -8.23
C THR A 77 -11.42 0.25 -7.21
N LEU A 78 -10.26 0.90 -7.25
CA LEU A 78 -9.94 2.06 -6.40
C LEU A 78 -10.91 3.21 -6.63
N LYS A 79 -11.21 3.55 -7.89
CA LYS A 79 -12.25 4.54 -8.24
C LYS A 79 -13.61 4.19 -7.63
N LYS A 80 -14.05 2.92 -7.72
CA LYS A 80 -15.33 2.48 -7.16
C LYS A 80 -15.35 2.59 -5.64
N ALA A 81 -14.27 2.17 -4.97
CA ALA A 81 -14.13 2.26 -3.52
C ALA A 81 -14.20 3.71 -3.05
N ILE A 82 -13.51 4.63 -3.72
CA ILE A 82 -13.59 6.07 -3.41
C ILE A 82 -14.99 6.62 -3.68
N SER A 83 -15.53 6.35 -4.88
CA SER A 83 -16.84 6.88 -5.32
C SER A 83 -17.99 6.39 -4.44
N TYR A 84 -17.84 5.27 -3.74
CA TYR A 84 -18.85 4.81 -2.78
C TYR A 84 -19.01 5.78 -1.61
N TYR A 85 -17.91 6.37 -1.12
CA TYR A 85 -17.90 7.25 0.05
C TYR A 85 -17.81 8.74 -0.28
N GLN A 86 -17.18 9.10 -1.41
CA GLN A 86 -16.82 10.47 -1.74
C GLN A 86 -17.39 10.90 -3.09
N ARG A 87 -17.94 12.12 -3.13
CA ARG A 87 -18.61 12.71 -4.30
C ARG A 87 -18.07 14.06 -4.73
N VAL A 88 -17.26 14.73 -3.93
CA VAL A 88 -16.87 16.13 -4.19
C VAL A 88 -15.41 16.39 -3.83
N GLN A 89 -14.98 15.95 -2.65
CA GLN A 89 -13.68 16.29 -2.12
C GLN A 89 -12.55 15.44 -2.73
N PRO A 90 -11.33 16.00 -2.86
CA PRO A 90 -10.18 15.25 -3.36
C PRO A 90 -9.73 14.13 -2.42
N VAL A 91 -9.03 13.16 -2.98
CA VAL A 91 -8.51 12.00 -2.25
C VAL A 91 -7.04 11.78 -2.61
N TRP A 92 -6.16 11.75 -1.61
CA TRP A 92 -4.76 11.38 -1.76
C TRP A 92 -4.60 9.92 -2.20
N LEU A 93 -3.62 9.70 -3.07
CA LEU A 93 -3.08 8.39 -3.44
C LEU A 93 -1.56 8.36 -3.16
N GLY A 94 -0.98 7.17 -3.18
CA GLY A 94 0.43 6.96 -2.87
C GLY A 94 1.41 7.42 -3.95
N LEU A 95 0.98 8.24 -4.91
CA LEU A 95 1.85 8.74 -5.96
C LEU A 95 2.44 10.10 -5.57
N HIS A 96 3.77 10.20 -5.63
CA HIS A 96 4.51 11.42 -5.29
C HIS A 96 5.70 11.64 -6.22
N TYR A 97 6.15 12.88 -6.35
CA TYR A 97 7.34 13.23 -7.10
C TYR A 97 8.57 13.04 -6.21
N SER A 98 9.51 12.21 -6.66
CA SER A 98 10.80 11.99 -6.01
C SER A 98 11.84 12.90 -6.64
N GLU A 99 12.40 13.82 -5.84
CA GLU A 99 13.50 14.71 -6.27
C GLU A 99 14.78 13.94 -6.60
N GLU A 100 15.03 12.85 -5.88
CA GLU A 100 16.23 12.02 -6.07
C GLU A 100 16.26 11.37 -7.46
N SER A 101 15.14 10.75 -7.88
CA SER A 101 15.04 10.13 -9.21
C SER A 101 14.46 11.05 -10.28
N GLN A 102 14.07 12.28 -9.92
CA GLN A 102 13.40 13.25 -10.78
C GLN A 102 12.15 12.68 -11.49
N ASP A 103 11.40 11.80 -10.81
CA ASP A 103 10.31 11.01 -11.38
C ASP A 103 9.16 10.83 -10.39
N TRP A 104 7.96 10.57 -10.91
CA TRP A 104 6.82 10.14 -10.10
C TRP A 104 6.94 8.67 -9.69
N LYS A 105 6.77 8.41 -8.39
CA LYS A 105 6.88 7.09 -7.78
C LYS A 105 5.66 6.80 -6.92
N TRP A 106 5.30 5.53 -6.90
CA TRP A 106 4.34 4.99 -5.96
C TRP A 106 5.02 4.69 -4.63
N THR A 107 4.27 4.79 -3.54
CA THR A 107 4.66 4.33 -2.19
C THR A 107 5.00 2.83 -2.14
N GLY A 108 4.48 2.03 -3.08
CA GLY A 108 4.91 0.65 -3.30
C GLY A 108 6.31 0.49 -3.90
N GLY A 109 6.97 1.58 -4.28
CA GLY A 109 8.33 1.63 -4.82
C GLY A 109 8.41 1.72 -6.35
N ASP A 110 7.36 1.30 -7.06
CA ASP A 110 7.34 1.30 -8.51
C ASP A 110 7.29 2.71 -9.12
N LYS A 111 7.98 2.89 -10.25
CA LYS A 111 7.88 4.11 -11.05
C LYS A 111 6.49 4.21 -11.67
N TYR A 112 5.94 5.42 -11.69
CA TYR A 112 4.68 5.69 -12.38
C TYR A 112 4.79 5.44 -13.90
N SER A 113 3.77 4.80 -14.45
CA SER A 113 3.54 4.74 -15.89
C SER A 113 2.04 4.80 -16.19
N THR A 114 1.69 5.21 -17.40
CA THR A 114 0.31 5.20 -17.89
C THR A 114 -0.29 3.80 -17.97
N ALA A 115 0.54 2.74 -17.97
CA ALA A 115 0.10 1.35 -17.95
C ALA A 115 -0.64 0.97 -16.65
N SER A 116 -0.46 1.74 -15.56
CA SER A 116 -1.25 1.59 -14.33
C SER A 116 -2.75 1.84 -14.52
N GLY A 117 -3.15 2.46 -15.65
CA GLY A 117 -4.54 2.80 -15.95
C GLY A 117 -5.05 4.05 -15.23
N LEU A 118 -4.19 4.73 -14.46
CA LEU A 118 -4.44 6.08 -13.94
C LEU A 118 -3.61 7.10 -14.72
N SER A 119 -4.25 7.76 -15.70
CA SER A 119 -3.61 8.86 -16.42
C SER A 119 -3.50 10.10 -15.54
N GLY A 120 -2.42 10.86 -15.70
CA GLY A 120 -2.22 12.16 -15.06
C GLY A 120 -2.69 13.29 -15.96
N ASN A 121 -3.29 14.34 -15.38
CA ASN A 121 -3.64 15.56 -16.13
C ASN A 121 -2.48 16.57 -16.23
N GLY A 122 -1.26 16.16 -15.87
CA GLY A 122 -0.03 16.96 -15.92
C GLY A 122 0.56 17.23 -14.53
N ALA A 123 1.87 17.46 -14.46
CA ALA A 123 2.58 17.87 -13.26
C ALA A 123 2.64 19.40 -13.21
N SER A 124 1.97 20.02 -12.23
CA SER A 124 1.97 21.46 -11.99
C SER A 124 1.79 21.73 -10.50
N PRO A 125 2.50 22.72 -9.94
CA PRO A 125 3.78 22.59 -9.21
C PRO A 125 3.78 21.66 -7.97
N GLY A 126 2.70 20.93 -7.72
CA GLY A 126 2.59 19.98 -6.62
C GLY A 126 3.48 18.74 -6.77
N LYS A 127 3.84 18.14 -5.63
CA LYS A 127 4.66 16.91 -5.56
C LYS A 127 3.90 15.70 -5.04
N CYS A 128 2.62 15.85 -4.72
CA CYS A 128 1.78 14.77 -4.21
C CYS A 128 0.54 14.64 -5.10
N ALA A 129 0.12 13.41 -5.41
CA ALA A 129 -0.99 13.17 -6.32
C ALA A 129 -2.30 12.97 -5.59
N MET A 130 -3.35 13.62 -6.09
CA MET A 130 -4.74 13.42 -5.65
C MET A 130 -5.64 13.01 -6.81
N LEU A 131 -6.71 12.27 -6.51
CA LEU A 131 -7.86 12.07 -7.40
C LEU A 131 -8.92 13.11 -7.10
N THR A 132 -9.55 13.62 -8.16
CA THR A 132 -10.55 14.68 -8.05
C THR A 132 -11.90 14.24 -8.62
N HIS A 133 -12.99 14.78 -8.09
CA HIS A 133 -14.34 14.44 -8.56
C HIS A 133 -14.60 14.92 -10.00
N GLN A 134 -13.93 15.97 -10.48
CA GLN A 134 -14.08 16.48 -11.84
C GLN A 134 -13.77 15.42 -12.90
N SER A 135 -12.85 14.50 -12.58
CA SER A 135 -12.54 13.33 -13.42
C SER A 135 -13.29 12.07 -12.99
N SER A 136 -14.28 12.18 -12.11
CA SER A 136 -14.89 11.03 -11.41
C SER A 136 -13.83 10.11 -10.79
N PHE A 137 -12.80 10.71 -10.17
CA PHE A 137 -11.67 10.00 -9.56
C PHE A 137 -10.93 9.04 -10.51
N SER A 138 -10.85 9.38 -11.81
CA SER A 138 -10.18 8.54 -12.82
C SER A 138 -8.87 9.14 -13.34
N LEU A 139 -8.61 10.41 -13.05
CA LEU A 139 -7.35 11.08 -13.37
C LEU A 139 -6.71 11.59 -12.09
N TRP A 140 -5.41 11.40 -11.98
CA TRP A 140 -4.64 12.01 -10.90
C TRP A 140 -4.13 13.39 -11.32
N SER A 141 -3.99 14.26 -10.33
CA SER A 141 -3.44 15.60 -10.46
C SER A 141 -2.42 15.84 -9.37
N SER A 142 -1.37 16.58 -9.69
CA SER A 142 -0.42 17.06 -8.69
C SER A 142 -1.03 18.15 -7.81
N ALA A 143 -0.69 18.13 -6.54
CA ALA A 143 -1.12 19.09 -5.53
C ALA A 143 -0.01 19.36 -4.51
N ASN A 144 -0.14 20.46 -3.78
CA ASN A 144 0.76 20.78 -2.68
C ASN A 144 0.52 19.78 -1.54
N CYS A 145 1.57 19.06 -1.15
CA CYS A 145 1.53 18.00 -0.14
C CYS A 145 1.02 18.47 1.24
N THR A 146 1.11 19.77 1.53
CA THR A 146 0.62 20.36 2.78
C THR A 146 -0.89 20.63 2.79
N GLN A 147 -1.58 20.44 1.67
CA GLN A 147 -3.05 20.47 1.64
C GLN A 147 -3.63 19.28 2.38
N LYS A 148 -4.81 19.45 2.98
CA LYS A 148 -5.48 18.37 3.70
C LYS A 148 -6.61 17.79 2.85
N HIS A 149 -6.49 16.51 2.51
CA HIS A 149 -7.48 15.77 1.74
C HIS A 149 -7.80 14.44 2.42
N HIS A 150 -8.92 13.85 2.03
CA HIS A 150 -9.20 12.45 2.36
C HIS A 150 -8.15 11.55 1.71
N TYR A 151 -8.10 10.27 2.09
CA TYR A 151 -7.05 9.39 1.59
C TYR A 151 -7.52 7.94 1.49
N ILE A 152 -6.78 7.14 0.71
CA ILE A 152 -7.01 5.71 0.60
C ILE A 152 -5.70 4.96 0.87
N CYS A 153 -5.75 3.98 1.77
CA CYS A 153 -4.63 3.11 2.08
C CYS A 153 -4.73 1.80 1.31
N LYS A 154 -3.59 1.14 1.06
CA LYS A 154 -3.45 -0.18 0.46
C LYS A 154 -2.37 -0.99 1.18
N PHE A 155 -2.55 -2.31 1.27
CA PHE A 155 -1.50 -3.26 1.63
C PHE A 155 -1.75 -4.64 1.01
N THR A 156 -0.71 -5.48 1.01
CA THR A 156 -0.81 -6.91 0.69
C THR A 156 -0.72 -7.70 2.01
N PRO A 157 -1.72 -8.51 2.39
CA PRO A 157 -1.77 -9.20 3.68
C PRO A 157 -0.89 -10.47 3.66
N LEU A 158 0.43 -10.28 3.59
CA LEU A 158 1.43 -11.34 3.65
C LEU A 158 1.75 -11.65 5.12
N HIS A 159 1.50 -12.88 5.57
CA HIS A 159 1.96 -13.43 6.84
C HIS A 159 3.15 -14.35 6.62
#